data_AF-A0A409XSF9-F1
#
_entry.id   AF-A0A409XSF9-F1
#
_cell.length_a   1.000
_cell.length_b   1.000
_cell.length_c   1.000
_cell.angle_alpha   90.00
_cell.angle_beta   90.00
_cell.angle_gamma   90.00
#
_symmetry.space_group_name_H-M   'P 1'
#
loop_
_entity.id
_entity.type
_entity.pdbx_description
1 polymer ?
#
loop_
_entity_poly.entity_id
_entity_poly.type
_entity_poly.pdbx_seq_one_letter_code
_entity_poly.pdbx_strand_id
1 'polypeptide(L)'
;MSEVQEQNAPTKEPSLLPFPQGKLTAEHRKQLVTIRTCLISWLLAKVDVDDEVPNTNESLERATEELSKLKVKAAYAFIPSPPYKFRSVLLSCIRCYWLALVESLDEHEKKELSARLDLVPPYGQRIPKLDGEKCVGKPGELDAREYEGLMRVATFVIVNLTSDDIIKMWRELAEVGVQTWEETD
;
A
#
# COMPACT_ATOMS: atom_id res chain seq x y z
N MET A 1 -35.06 -32.80 -28.39
CA MET A 1 -33.63 -32.92 -28.06
C MET A 1 -33.01 -31.56 -28.29
N SER A 2 -32.81 -30.79 -27.23
CA SER A 2 -32.13 -29.51 -27.27
C SER A 2 -31.10 -29.54 -26.17
N GLU A 3 -29.83 -29.59 -26.55
CA GLU A 3 -28.67 -29.55 -25.66
C GLU A 3 -28.58 -28.14 -25.07
N VAL A 4 -28.66 -28.06 -23.74
CA VAL A 4 -28.36 -26.85 -22.99
C VAL A 4 -26.83 -26.83 -22.82
N GLN A 5 -26.16 -25.93 -23.52
CA GLN A 5 -24.74 -25.64 -23.30
C GLN A 5 -24.60 -24.89 -21.97
N GLU A 6 -24.11 -25.59 -20.96
CA GLU A 6 -23.57 -25.01 -19.72
C GLU A 6 -22.31 -24.21 -20.08
N GLN A 7 -22.46 -22.88 -20.14
CA GLN A 7 -21.32 -21.97 -20.19
C GLN A 7 -20.67 -21.95 -18.81
N ASN A 8 -19.54 -22.66 -18.68
CA ASN A 8 -18.63 -22.54 -17.54
C ASN A 8 -18.15 -21.08 -17.45
N ALA A 9 -18.73 -20.32 -16.52
CA ALA A 9 -18.18 -19.04 -16.10
C ALA A 9 -16.81 -19.30 -15.43
N PRO A 10 -15.74 -18.58 -15.81
CA PRO A 10 -14.47 -18.71 -15.11
C PRO A 10 -14.65 -18.15 -13.70
N THR A 11 -14.51 -19.03 -12.71
CA THR A 11 -14.40 -18.70 -11.29
C THR A 11 -13.23 -17.73 -11.14
N LYS A 12 -13.52 -16.42 -11.11
CA LYS A 12 -12.54 -15.38 -10.80
C LYS A 12 -12.15 -15.60 -9.35
N GLU A 13 -11.04 -16.31 -9.12
CA GLU A 13 -10.34 -16.20 -7.84
C GLU A 13 -10.20 -14.69 -7.54
N PRO A 14 -10.60 -14.22 -6.35
CA PRO A 14 -10.38 -12.83 -5.99
C PRO A 14 -8.88 -12.59 -6.05
N SER A 15 -8.44 -11.86 -7.07
CA SER A 15 -7.04 -11.47 -7.18
C SER A 15 -6.72 -10.67 -5.93
N LEU A 16 -5.73 -11.13 -5.15
CA LEU A 16 -5.23 -10.42 -3.97
C LEU A 16 -4.81 -8.97 -4.28
N LEU A 17 -4.67 -8.62 -5.57
CA LEU A 17 -4.29 -7.31 -6.04
C LEU A 17 -5.42 -6.62 -6.82
N PRO A 18 -5.85 -5.42 -6.40
CA PRO A 18 -6.90 -4.68 -7.09
C PRO A 18 -6.41 -3.86 -8.29
N PHE A 19 -5.25 -4.21 -8.88
CA PHE A 19 -4.63 -3.47 -9.99
C PHE A 19 -4.95 -4.08 -11.36
N PRO A 20 -5.28 -3.25 -12.38
CA PRO A 20 -5.59 -3.72 -13.74
C PRO A 20 -4.53 -4.64 -14.33
N GLN A 21 -4.93 -5.75 -14.95
CA GLN A 21 -4.02 -6.69 -15.60
C GLN A 21 -3.20 -6.00 -16.71
N GLY A 22 -1.94 -6.40 -16.87
CA GLY A 22 -1.05 -5.89 -17.93
C GLY A 22 -0.37 -4.55 -17.66
N LYS A 23 -0.80 -3.77 -16.66
CA LYS A 23 -0.14 -2.49 -16.29
C LYS A 23 1.14 -2.65 -15.47
N LEU A 24 1.26 -3.75 -14.74
CA LEU A 24 2.37 -4.00 -13.81
C LEU A 24 3.19 -5.20 -14.26
N THR A 25 4.51 -5.11 -14.12
CA THR A 25 5.40 -6.25 -14.33
C THR A 25 5.05 -7.42 -13.40
N ALA A 26 5.35 -8.65 -13.84
CA ALA A 26 5.11 -9.85 -13.03
C ALA A 26 5.85 -9.79 -11.67
N GLU A 27 7.04 -9.18 -11.65
CA GLU A 27 7.81 -9.03 -10.43
C GLU A 27 7.16 -8.04 -9.46
N HIS A 28 6.71 -6.88 -9.94
CA HIS A 28 6.02 -5.91 -9.09
C HIS A 28 4.75 -6.52 -8.49
N ARG A 29 3.97 -7.26 -9.29
CA ARG A 29 2.81 -8.02 -8.79
C ARG A 29 3.19 -8.99 -7.68
N LYS A 30 4.27 -9.76 -7.85
CA LYS A 30 4.76 -10.68 -6.81
C LYS A 30 5.13 -9.95 -5.52
N GLN A 31 5.75 -8.78 -5.61
CA GLN A 31 6.07 -7.95 -4.44
C GLN A 31 4.79 -7.45 -3.76
N LEU A 32 3.84 -6.93 -4.53
CA LEU A 32 2.57 -6.46 -4.01
C LEU A 32 1.80 -7.57 -3.29
N VAL A 33 1.75 -8.80 -3.84
CA VAL A 33 1.10 -9.95 -3.17
C VAL A 33 1.80 -10.26 -1.84
N THR A 34 3.13 -10.34 -1.84
CA THR A 34 3.91 -10.60 -0.62
C THR A 34 3.59 -9.56 0.47
N ILE A 35 3.61 -8.27 0.11
CA ILE A 35 3.26 -7.18 1.02
C ILE A 35 1.81 -7.31 1.50
N ARG A 36 0.85 -7.51 0.58
CA ARG A 36 -0.57 -7.62 0.91
C ARG A 36 -0.84 -8.76 1.89
N THR A 37 -0.27 -9.94 1.65
CA THR A 37 -0.42 -11.09 2.54
C THR A 37 0.09 -10.80 3.94
N CYS A 38 1.25 -10.14 4.05
CA CYS A 38 1.83 -9.79 5.34
C CYS A 38 0.98 -8.75 6.09
N LEU A 39 0.52 -7.70 5.42
CA LEU A 39 -0.36 -6.68 6.01
C LEU A 39 -1.71 -7.25 6.44
N ILE A 40 -2.35 -8.09 5.61
CA ILE A 40 -3.61 -8.77 5.97
C ILE A 40 -3.41 -9.65 7.21
N SER A 41 -2.34 -10.45 7.25
CA SER A 41 -2.05 -11.32 8.39
C SER A 41 -1.96 -10.52 9.69
N TRP A 42 -1.26 -9.38 9.63
CA TRP A 42 -1.16 -8.46 10.78
C TRP A 42 -2.51 -7.86 11.17
N LEU A 43 -3.29 -7.38 10.21
CA LEU A 43 -4.61 -6.77 10.47
C LEU A 43 -5.61 -7.77 11.07
N LEU A 44 -5.66 -9.00 10.55
CA LEU A 44 -6.53 -10.04 11.08
C LEU A 44 -6.15 -10.38 12.53
N ALA A 45 -4.85 -10.55 12.81
CA ALA A 45 -4.38 -10.80 14.17
C ALA A 45 -4.69 -9.63 15.12
N LYS A 46 -4.68 -8.38 14.63
CA LYS A 46 -5.04 -7.20 15.40
C LYS A 46 -6.54 -7.16 15.73
N VAL A 47 -7.40 -7.47 14.76
CA VAL A 47 -8.85 -7.57 14.98
C VAL A 47 -9.17 -8.65 16.01
N ASP A 48 -8.55 -9.82 15.92
CA ASP A 48 -8.73 -10.91 16.89
C ASP A 48 -8.34 -10.50 18.33
N VAL A 49 -7.33 -9.63 18.48
CA VAL A 49 -6.95 -9.06 19.77
C VAL A 49 -7.96 -8.02 20.25
N ASP A 50 -8.44 -7.16 19.36
CA ASP A 50 -9.44 -6.12 19.69
C ASP A 50 -10.81 -6.71 20.04
N ASP A 51 -11.17 -7.84 19.44
CA ASP A 51 -12.38 -8.61 19.73
C ASP A 51 -12.25 -9.52 20.98
N GLU A 52 -11.14 -9.40 21.73
CA GLU A 52 -10.84 -10.17 22.96
C GLU A 52 -10.91 -11.70 22.76
N VAL A 53 -10.58 -12.18 21.57
CA VAL A 53 -10.55 -13.62 21.27
C VAL A 53 -9.45 -14.27 22.15
N PRO A 54 -9.73 -15.40 22.85
CA PRO A 54 -8.75 -16.01 23.74
C PRO A 54 -7.46 -16.45 23.03
N ASN A 55 -6.30 -16.20 23.67
CA ASN A 55 -4.96 -16.64 23.24
C ASN A 55 -4.46 -16.06 21.90
N THR A 56 -4.95 -14.88 21.48
CA THR A 56 -4.60 -14.29 20.17
C THR A 56 -3.40 -13.34 20.19
N ASN A 57 -2.87 -13.01 21.38
CA ASN A 57 -1.63 -12.22 21.51
C ASN A 57 -0.44 -12.88 20.79
N GLU A 58 -0.30 -14.20 20.86
CA GLU A 58 0.78 -14.92 20.16
C GLU A 58 0.68 -14.79 18.63
N SER A 59 -0.55 -14.72 18.11
CA SER A 59 -0.80 -14.50 16.68
C SER A 59 -0.37 -13.10 16.24
N LEU A 60 -0.68 -12.08 17.05
CA LEU A 60 -0.27 -10.70 16.77
C LEU A 60 1.25 -10.50 16.89
N GLU A 61 1.89 -11.11 17.88
CA GLU A 61 3.35 -11.09 18.02
C GLU A 61 4.03 -11.73 16.81
N ARG A 62 3.55 -12.90 16.36
CA ARG A 62 4.06 -13.57 15.16
C ARG A 62 3.88 -12.72 13.92
N ALA A 63 2.69 -12.18 13.69
CA ALA A 63 2.43 -11.33 12.53
C ALA A 63 3.27 -10.04 12.55
N THR A 64 3.49 -9.48 13.73
CA THR A 64 4.37 -8.31 13.94
C THR A 64 5.82 -8.65 13.63
N GLU A 65 6.30 -9.81 14.06
CA GLU A 65 7.65 -10.29 13.74
C GLU A 65 7.81 -10.55 12.23
N GLU A 66 6.84 -11.19 11.58
CA GLU A 66 6.81 -11.41 10.13
C GLU A 66 6.86 -10.09 9.36
N LEU A 67 6.04 -9.11 9.77
CA LEU A 67 6.05 -7.77 9.19
C LEU A 67 7.41 -7.11 9.33
N SER A 68 8.03 -7.15 10.50
CA SER A 68 9.37 -6.57 10.72
C SER A 68 10.49 -7.21 9.88
N LYS A 69 10.27 -8.45 9.41
CA LYS A 69 11.21 -9.23 8.60
C LYS A 69 10.88 -9.20 7.11
N LEU A 70 9.80 -8.52 6.70
CA LEU A 70 9.36 -8.44 5.31
C LEU A 70 10.47 -7.84 4.44
N LYS A 71 10.89 -8.60 3.42
CA LYS A 71 11.91 -8.16 2.46
C LYS A 71 11.26 -7.77 1.15
N VAL A 72 11.28 -6.47 0.86
CA VAL A 72 10.92 -5.93 -0.46
C VAL A 72 12.15 -5.95 -1.35
N LYS A 73 12.02 -6.39 -2.62
CA LYS A 73 13.14 -6.38 -3.56
C LYS A 73 13.69 -4.97 -3.78
N ALA A 74 15.00 -4.85 -4.01
CA ALA A 74 15.72 -3.57 -4.11
C ALA A 74 15.10 -2.56 -5.10
N ALA A 75 14.52 -3.02 -6.22
CA ALA A 75 13.86 -2.15 -7.19
C ALA A 75 12.63 -1.40 -6.62
N TYR A 76 11.99 -1.96 -5.59
CA TYR A 76 10.78 -1.42 -4.95
C TYR A 76 10.99 -1.04 -3.49
N ALA A 77 12.12 -1.42 -2.90
CA ALA A 77 12.49 -1.08 -1.53
C ALA A 77 12.86 0.41 -1.42
N PHE A 78 12.62 0.99 -0.24
CA PHE A 78 13.12 2.32 0.08
C PHE A 78 14.62 2.26 0.42
N ILE A 79 15.43 3.04 -0.29
CA ILE A 79 16.89 3.06 -0.14
C ILE A 79 17.37 4.52 -0.06
N PRO A 80 18.22 4.90 0.89
CA PRO A 80 18.77 4.06 1.97
C PRO A 80 17.71 3.70 3.02
N SER A 81 17.77 2.47 3.52
CA SER A 81 16.88 2.01 4.60
C SER A 81 17.16 2.81 5.88
N PRO A 82 16.14 3.33 6.58
CA PRO A 82 16.32 3.86 7.93
C PRO A 82 16.78 2.74 8.89
N PRO A 83 17.39 3.09 10.03
CA PRO A 83 17.88 2.11 11.02
C PRO A 83 16.73 1.42 11.80
N TYR A 84 15.52 1.96 11.70
CA TYR A 84 14.30 1.49 12.36
C TYR A 84 13.58 0.46 11.49
N LYS A 85 13.29 -0.72 12.05
CA LYS A 85 12.84 -1.90 11.29
C LYS A 85 11.48 -1.68 10.67
N PHE A 86 10.49 -1.26 11.44
CA PHE A 86 9.13 -1.03 10.93
C PHE A 86 9.12 0.16 9.99
N ARG A 87 9.84 1.23 10.32
CA ARG A 87 9.93 2.38 9.41
C ARG A 87 10.50 2.00 8.05
N SER A 88 11.53 1.16 8.01
CA SER A 88 12.13 0.66 6.77
C SER A 88 11.17 -0.16 5.93
N VAL A 89 10.48 -1.11 6.58
CA VAL A 89 9.49 -1.97 5.91
C VAL A 89 8.33 -1.15 5.38
N LEU A 90 7.76 -0.26 6.21
CA LEU A 90 6.61 0.56 5.84
C LEU A 90 6.94 1.50 4.68
N LEU A 91 8.09 2.19 4.70
CA LEU A 91 8.54 3.01 3.58
C LEU A 91 8.67 2.20 2.28
N SER A 92 9.18 0.96 2.37
CA SER A 92 9.26 0.07 1.22
C SER A 92 7.88 -0.38 0.71
N CYS A 93 6.92 -0.62 1.63
CA CYS A 93 5.54 -0.94 1.27
C CYS A 93 4.85 0.25 0.58
N ILE A 94 4.97 1.44 1.16
CA ILE A 94 4.41 2.69 0.63
C ILE A 94 4.97 2.97 -0.76
N ARG A 95 6.31 2.89 -0.93
CA ARG A 95 6.95 3.04 -2.24
C ARG A 95 6.41 2.03 -3.25
N CYS A 96 6.36 0.75 -2.89
CA CYS A 96 5.89 -0.30 -3.79
C CYS A 96 4.43 -0.07 -4.24
N TYR A 97 3.55 0.32 -3.30
CA TYR A 97 2.15 0.63 -3.58
C TYR A 97 2.00 1.89 -4.41
N TRP A 98 2.78 2.93 -4.12
CA TRP A 98 2.74 4.19 -4.84
C TRP A 98 3.18 4.04 -6.29
N LEU A 99 4.27 3.32 -6.54
CA LEU A 99 4.71 2.98 -7.90
C LEU A 99 3.60 2.24 -8.66
N ALA A 100 2.95 1.26 -8.01
CA ALA A 100 1.90 0.47 -8.64
C ALA A 100 0.66 1.31 -8.99
N LEU A 101 0.27 2.20 -8.08
CA LEU A 101 -0.82 3.14 -8.30
C LEU A 101 -0.50 4.03 -9.50
N VAL A 102 0.61 4.76 -9.48
CA VAL A 102 0.96 5.71 -10.54
C VAL A 102 1.10 5.02 -11.90
N GLU A 103 1.68 3.82 -11.96
CA GLU A 103 1.80 3.04 -13.20
C GLU A 103 0.45 2.55 -13.73
N SER A 104 -0.54 2.35 -12.85
CA SER A 104 -1.88 1.91 -13.24
C SER A 104 -2.77 3.01 -13.82
N LEU A 105 -2.48 4.27 -13.50
CA LEU A 105 -3.25 5.43 -13.95
C LEU A 105 -2.91 5.84 -15.38
N ASP A 106 -3.88 6.41 -16.09
CA ASP A 106 -3.66 7.10 -17.35
C ASP A 106 -3.14 8.54 -17.13
N GLU A 107 -2.79 9.24 -18.23
CA GLU A 107 -2.21 10.59 -18.15
C GLU A 107 -3.17 11.64 -17.62
N HIS A 108 -4.48 11.47 -17.84
CA HIS A 108 -5.49 12.38 -17.29
C HIS A 108 -5.61 12.18 -15.77
N GLU A 109 -5.73 10.93 -15.33
CA GLU A 109 -5.78 10.54 -13.92
C GLU A 109 -4.51 10.94 -13.16
N LYS A 110 -3.33 10.80 -13.77
CA LYS A 110 -2.05 11.29 -13.21
C LYS A 110 -2.02 12.78 -13.01
N LYS A 111 -2.49 13.55 -14.00
CA LYS A 111 -2.57 15.01 -13.91
C LYS A 111 -3.52 15.44 -12.79
N GLU A 112 -4.66 14.75 -12.67
CA GLU A 112 -5.60 14.99 -11.61
C GLU A 112 -5.03 14.62 -10.23
N LEU A 113 -4.37 13.47 -10.10
CA LEU A 113 -3.69 13.06 -8.86
C LEU A 113 -2.62 14.08 -8.44
N SER A 114 -1.81 14.56 -9.38
CA SER A 114 -0.81 15.60 -9.15
C SER A 114 -1.45 16.87 -8.59
N ALA A 115 -2.48 17.39 -9.25
CA ALA A 115 -3.20 18.59 -8.80
C ALA A 115 -3.82 18.40 -7.40
N ARG A 116 -4.35 17.21 -7.09
CA ARG A 116 -4.92 16.91 -5.76
C ARG A 116 -3.85 16.87 -4.68
N LEU A 117 -2.65 16.35 -4.96
CA LEU A 117 -1.53 16.35 -4.03
C LEU A 117 -1.04 17.76 -3.71
N ASP A 118 -1.03 18.68 -4.68
CA ASP A 118 -0.63 20.09 -4.46
C ASP A 118 -1.57 20.86 -3.53
N LEU A 119 -2.80 20.38 -3.37
CA LEU A 119 -3.80 20.93 -2.45
C LEU A 119 -3.65 20.39 -1.02
N VAL A 120 -2.88 19.33 -0.83
CA VAL A 120 -2.65 18.75 0.50
C VAL A 120 -1.76 19.71 1.31
N PRO A 121 -2.24 20.23 2.46
CA PRO A 121 -1.41 21.04 3.33
C PRO A 121 -0.29 20.18 3.96
N PRO A 122 0.85 20.79 4.33
CA PRO A 122 1.87 20.08 5.09
C PRO A 122 1.31 19.62 6.45
N TYR A 123 1.81 18.49 6.97
CA TYR A 123 1.44 17.99 8.31
C TYR A 123 2.52 18.33 9.32
N GLY A 124 2.23 19.36 10.12
CA GLY A 124 3.15 19.90 11.11
C GLY A 124 4.46 20.36 10.47
N GLN A 125 5.57 20.22 11.20
CA GLN A 125 6.91 20.52 10.68
C GLN A 125 7.58 19.29 10.05
N ARG A 126 6.97 18.10 10.19
CA ARG A 126 7.57 16.81 9.84
C ARG A 126 7.22 16.34 8.44
N ILE A 127 6.03 16.58 7.92
CA ILE A 127 5.70 16.20 6.54
C ILE A 127 5.72 17.46 5.69
N PRO A 128 6.60 17.56 4.69
CA PRO A 128 6.64 18.72 3.81
C PRO A 128 5.33 18.83 3.02
N LYS A 129 5.11 19.99 2.40
CA LYS A 129 4.10 20.08 1.35
C LYS A 129 4.51 19.13 0.22
N LEU A 130 3.59 18.28 -0.21
CA LEU A 130 3.84 17.37 -1.32
C LEU A 130 3.87 18.17 -2.63
N ASP A 131 4.88 17.89 -3.45
CA ASP A 131 4.97 18.37 -4.83
C ASP A 131 4.29 17.33 -5.71
N GLY A 132 3.07 17.62 -6.19
CA GLY A 132 2.28 16.69 -6.97
C GLY A 132 2.96 16.24 -8.25
N GLU A 133 3.66 17.16 -8.93
CA GLU A 133 4.39 16.86 -10.16
C GLU A 133 5.55 15.89 -9.88
N LYS A 134 6.30 16.11 -8.80
CA LYS A 134 7.35 15.17 -8.38
C LYS A 134 6.76 13.83 -7.94
N CYS A 135 5.72 13.84 -7.10
CA CYS A 135 5.10 12.64 -6.56
C CYS A 135 4.57 11.70 -7.67
N VAL A 136 4.04 12.25 -8.76
CA VAL A 136 3.47 11.47 -9.87
C VAL A 136 4.47 11.27 -11.02
N GLY A 137 5.28 12.27 -11.35
CA GLY A 137 6.24 12.22 -12.46
C GLY A 137 7.52 11.45 -12.13
N LYS A 138 7.91 11.43 -10.85
CA LYS A 138 9.11 10.72 -10.36
C LYS A 138 8.79 9.93 -9.08
N PRO A 139 7.83 8.99 -9.14
CA PRO A 139 7.30 8.30 -7.96
C PRO A 139 8.33 7.42 -7.26
N GLY A 140 9.46 7.12 -7.93
CA GLY A 140 10.60 6.37 -7.40
C GLY A 140 11.75 7.23 -6.84
N GLU A 141 11.63 8.56 -6.81
CA GLU A 141 12.69 9.47 -6.33
C GLU A 141 12.27 10.25 -5.08
N LEU A 142 11.19 9.82 -4.41
CA LEU A 142 10.69 10.49 -3.22
C LEU A 142 11.52 10.13 -1.99
N ASP A 143 11.64 11.08 -1.06
CA ASP A 143 12.31 10.87 0.21
C ASP A 143 11.40 10.20 1.26
N ALA A 144 11.96 9.89 2.43
CA ALA A 144 11.23 9.20 3.49
C ALA A 144 10.04 10.02 4.02
N ARG A 145 10.15 11.35 4.06
CA ARG A 145 9.10 12.24 4.58
C ARG A 145 7.97 12.37 3.57
N GLU A 146 8.29 12.39 2.29
CA GLU A 146 7.32 12.38 1.20
C GLU A 146 6.53 11.06 1.17
N TYR A 147 7.20 9.90 1.27
CA TYR A 147 6.49 8.62 1.37
C TYR A 147 5.68 8.50 2.65
N GLU A 148 6.17 8.96 3.80
CA GLU A 148 5.37 9.03 5.03
C GLU A 148 4.13 9.91 4.82
N GLY A 149 4.27 11.05 4.14
CA GLY A 149 3.15 11.92 3.78
C GLY A 149 2.12 11.19 2.91
N LEU A 150 2.57 10.47 1.88
CA LEU A 150 1.72 9.67 1.01
C LEU A 150 0.92 8.62 1.78
N MET A 151 1.52 7.92 2.75
CA MET A 151 0.78 6.96 3.60
C MET A 151 -0.42 7.61 4.31
N ARG A 152 -0.28 8.86 4.74
CA ARG A 152 -1.33 9.58 5.48
C ARG A 152 -2.44 10.11 4.58
N VAL A 153 -2.13 10.45 3.32
CA VAL A 153 -3.05 11.20 2.46
C VAL A 153 -3.55 10.44 1.23
N ALA A 154 -2.85 9.39 0.80
CA ALA A 154 -3.16 8.67 -0.43
C ALA A 154 -4.64 8.28 -0.51
N THR A 155 -5.18 7.71 0.57
CA THR A 155 -6.59 7.32 0.66
C THR A 155 -7.56 8.42 0.24
N PHE A 156 -7.29 9.69 0.58
CA PHE A 156 -8.16 10.81 0.27
C PHE A 156 -7.95 11.35 -1.15
N VAL A 157 -6.69 11.47 -1.58
CA VAL A 157 -6.39 12.05 -2.89
C VAL A 157 -6.76 11.12 -4.04
N ILE A 158 -6.83 9.80 -3.80
CA ILE A 158 -7.19 8.81 -4.83
C ILE A 158 -8.69 8.47 -4.89
N VAL A 159 -9.53 9.05 -4.02
CA VAL A 159 -10.99 8.83 -4.05
C VAL A 159 -11.54 9.20 -5.44
N ASN A 160 -12.37 8.35 -6.04
CA ASN A 160 -12.90 8.54 -7.40
C ASN A 160 -11.86 8.61 -8.52
N LEU A 161 -10.57 8.32 -8.26
CA LEU A 161 -9.52 8.14 -9.29
C LEU A 161 -9.17 6.68 -9.54
N THR A 162 -9.60 5.78 -8.65
CA THR A 162 -9.22 4.38 -8.69
C THR A 162 -10.31 3.54 -8.03
N SER A 163 -10.14 2.21 -8.02
CA SER A 163 -11.13 1.31 -7.43
C SER A 163 -11.18 1.42 -5.90
N ASP A 164 -12.36 1.13 -5.33
CA ASP A 164 -12.55 1.09 -3.88
C ASP A 164 -11.62 0.10 -3.18
N ASP A 165 -11.21 -0.96 -3.88
CA ASP A 165 -10.27 -1.95 -3.36
C ASP A 165 -8.84 -1.39 -3.24
N ILE A 166 -8.39 -0.53 -4.17
CA ILE A 166 -7.12 0.18 -4.05
C ILE A 166 -7.20 1.18 -2.89
N ILE A 167 -8.33 1.89 -2.74
CA ILE A 167 -8.57 2.79 -1.60
C ILE A 167 -8.53 2.02 -0.28
N LYS A 168 -9.17 0.84 -0.23
CA LYS A 168 -9.14 -0.06 0.94
C LYS A 168 -7.71 -0.51 1.26
N MET A 169 -6.94 -0.91 0.25
CA MET A 169 -5.54 -1.30 0.42
C MET A 169 -4.67 -0.18 1.02
N TRP A 170 -4.90 1.07 0.63
CA TRP A 170 -4.20 2.23 1.23
C TRP A 170 -4.64 2.50 2.67
N ARG A 171 -5.93 2.36 2.99
CA ARG A 171 -6.44 2.48 4.37
C ARG A 171 -5.80 1.47 5.30
N GLU A 172 -5.77 0.21 4.87
CA GLU A 172 -5.16 -0.88 5.62
C GLU A 172 -3.66 -0.65 5.86
N LEU A 173 -2.91 -0.19 4.84
CA LEU A 173 -1.50 0.18 5.02
C LEU A 173 -1.35 1.35 6.01
N ALA A 174 -2.21 2.36 5.93
CA ALA A 174 -2.18 3.49 6.86
C ALA A 174 -2.48 3.06 8.30
N GLU A 175 -3.40 2.11 8.50
CA GLU A 175 -3.73 1.55 9.81
C GLU A 175 -2.54 0.80 10.42
N VAL A 176 -1.93 -0.12 9.67
CA VAL A 176 -0.68 -0.79 10.10
C VAL A 176 0.40 0.26 10.40
N GLY A 177 0.51 1.26 9.53
CA GLY A 177 1.40 2.39 9.68
C GLY A 177 1.22 3.08 11.04
N VAL A 178 0.03 3.59 11.34
CA VAL A 178 -0.25 4.30 12.61
C VAL A 178 0.11 3.47 13.84
N GLN A 179 -0.11 2.15 13.80
CA GLN A 179 0.12 1.26 14.94
C GLN A 179 1.57 0.84 15.13
N THR A 180 2.34 0.77 14.04
CA THR A 180 3.71 0.21 14.06
C THR A 180 4.79 1.23 13.73
N TRP A 181 4.42 2.46 13.37
CA TRP A 181 5.37 3.49 12.97
C TRP A 181 6.26 3.88 14.16
N GLU A 182 7.55 3.60 14.01
CA GLU A 182 8.56 4.02 14.97
C GLU A 182 8.77 5.53 14.83
N GLU A 183 8.14 6.30 15.73
CA GLU A 183 8.43 7.71 15.94
C GLU A 183 9.65 7.85 16.86
N THR A 184 10.64 8.63 16.44
CA THR A 184 11.61 9.21 17.36
C THR A 184 11.78 10.69 17.03
N ASP A 185 11.99 11.46 18.10
CA ASP A 185 12.21 12.91 18.19
C ASP A 185 13.13 13.52 17.11
#